data_AF-A0A2D9CJR2-F1
#
_entry.id   AF-A0A2D9CJR2-F1
#
_cell.length_a   1.000
_cell.length_b   1.000
_cell.length_c   1.000
_cell.angle_alpha   90.00
_cell.angle_beta   90.00
_cell.angle_gamma   90.00
#
_symmetry.space_group_name_H-M   'P 1'
#
loop_
_entity.id
_entity.type
_entity.pdbx_description
1 polymer ?
#
loop_
_entity_poly.entity_id
_entity_poly.type
_entity_poly.pdbx_seq_one_letter_code
_entity_poly.pdbx_strand_id
1 'polypeptide(L)' 'MKIPDPMIPNKPGAQDQEAMRNRVKYLQHLYVLDDRDNPDHPLRGTFTGLAIKYGHNQK' A
#
# COMPACT_ATOMS: atom_id res chain seq x y z
N MET A 1 22.13 -4.13 -13.05
CA MET A 1 20.86 -4.79 -12.68
C MET A 1 19.94 -3.72 -12.11
N LYS A 2 18.75 -3.50 -12.69
CA LYS A 2 17.75 -2.63 -12.06
C LYS A 2 17.26 -3.38 -10.82
N ILE A 3 17.41 -2.77 -9.65
CA ILE A 3 16.84 -3.31 -8.41
C ILE A 3 15.34 -3.38 -8.65
N PRO A 4 14.69 -4.56 -8.55
CA PRO A 4 13.25 -4.67 -8.70
C PRO A 4 12.59 -3.80 -7.63
N ASP A 5 11.55 -3.06 -8.01
CA ASP A 5 10.83 -2.19 -7.08
C ASP A 5 10.44 -3.00 -5.83
N PRO A 6 10.83 -2.56 -4.62
CA PRO A 6 10.57 -3.29 -3.38
C PRO A 6 9.07 -3.47 -3.07
N MET A 7 8.17 -2.87 -3.85
CA MET A 7 6.72 -3.02 -3.75
C MET A 7 6.11 -3.96 -4.79
N ILE A 8 6.85 -4.33 -5.85
CA ILE A 8 6.33 -5.18 -6.94
C ILE A 8 6.84 -6.62 -6.72
N PRO A 9 5.96 -7.59 -6.47
CA PRO A 9 6.38 -8.97 -6.29
C PRO A 9 6.95 -9.53 -7.60
N ASN A 10 8.10 -10.19 -7.52
CA ASN A 10 8.76 -10.82 -8.67
C ASN A 10 8.87 -12.35 -8.56
N LYS A 11 8.45 -12.93 -7.43
CA LYS A 11 8.43 -14.37 -7.18
C LYS A 11 7.05 -14.97 -7.49
N PRO A 12 6.99 -16.24 -7.92
CA PRO A 12 5.72 -16.90 -8.18
C PRO A 12 4.89 -17.09 -6.90
N GLY A 13 3.57 -16.89 -7.01
CA GLY A 13 2.64 -17.04 -5.90
C GLY A 13 2.89 -16.04 -4.76
N ALA A 14 2.55 -16.42 -3.53
CA ALA A 14 2.70 -15.59 -2.32
C ALA A 14 4.11 -15.67 -1.70
N GLN A 15 5.14 -16.00 -2.48
CA GLN A 15 6.50 -16.22 -1.99
C GLN A 15 7.28 -14.92 -1.75
N ASP A 16 6.88 -13.82 -2.40
CA ASP A 16 7.53 -12.52 -2.23
C ASP A 16 7.04 -11.79 -0.98
N GLN A 17 7.37 -12.36 0.18
CA GLN A 17 6.92 -11.84 1.48
C GLN A 17 7.48 -10.44 1.78
N GLU A 18 8.60 -10.06 1.19
CA GLU A 18 9.17 -8.71 1.37
C GLU A 18 8.34 -7.69 0.63
N ALA A 19 8.05 -7.91 -0.66
CA ALA A 19 7.16 -7.04 -1.43
C ALA A 19 5.77 -6.92 -0.79
N MET A 20 5.22 -8.04 -0.28
CA MET A 20 3.93 -8.02 0.41
C MET A 20 3.97 -7.24 1.73
N ARG A 21 5.01 -7.41 2.55
CA ARG A 21 5.19 -6.63 3.78
C ARG A 21 5.34 -5.15 3.49
N ASN A 22 6.09 -4.79 2.45
CA ASN A 22 6.27 -3.40 2.04
C ASN A 22 4.96 -2.77 1.59
N ARG A 23 4.14 -3.50 0.82
CA ARG A 23 2.80 -3.04 0.42
C ARG A 23 1.87 -2.77 1.60
N VAL A 24 1.90 -3.64 2.62
CA VAL A 24 1.11 -3.42 3.86
C VAL A 24 1.59 -2.18 4.60
N LYS A 25 2.91 -1.99 4.75
CA LYS A 25 3.47 -0.78 5.36
C LYS A 25 3.07 0.47 4.60
N TYR A 26 3.12 0.43 3.26
CA TYR A 26 2.70 1.55 2.44
C TYR A 26 1.22 1.90 2.66
N LEU A 27 0.33 0.90 2.68
CA LEU A 27 -1.09 1.10 3.00
C LEU A 27 -1.32 1.67 4.39
N GLN A 28 -0.53 1.28 5.40
CA GLN A 28 -0.59 1.86 6.74
C GLN A 28 -0.20 3.33 6.75
N HIS A 29 0.86 3.70 6.02
CA HIS A 29 1.24 5.11 5.91
C HIS A 29 0.15 5.91 5.21
N LEU A 30 -0.43 5.39 4.12
CA LEU A 30 -1.53 6.05 3.42
C LEU A 30 -2.78 6.20 4.31
N TYR A 31 -3.05 5.24 5.19
CA TYR A 31 -4.17 5.29 6.11
C TYR A 31 -4.06 6.46 7.10
N VAL A 32 -2.86 6.67 7.66
CA VAL A 32 -2.58 7.79 8.55
C VAL A 32 -2.51 9.12 7.78
N LEU A 33 -1.93 9.13 6.57
CA LEU A 33 -1.86 10.33 5.73
C LEU A 33 -3.23 10.82 5.25
N ASP A 34 -4.18 9.90 5.05
CA ASP A 34 -5.58 10.20 4.69
C ASP A 34 -6.45 10.42 5.94
N ASP A 35 -5.84 10.56 7.13
CA ASP A 35 -6.51 10.80 8.43
C ASP A 35 -7.59 9.76 8.76
N ARG A 36 -7.45 8.52 8.30
CA ARG A 36 -8.47 7.47 8.53
C ARG A 36 -8.44 6.90 9.93
N ASP A 37 -7.41 7.20 10.71
CA ASP A 37 -7.35 6.91 12.14
C ASP A 37 -8.30 7.81 12.95
N ASN A 38 -8.67 8.97 12.41
CA ASN A 38 -9.66 9.87 13.01
C ASN A 38 -11.05 9.19 13.13
N PRO A 39 -11.68 9.23 14.31
CA PRO A 39 -13.05 8.74 14.55
C PRO A 39 -14.10 9.23 13.54
N ASP A 40 -13.95 10.46 13.07
CA ASP A 40 -14.93 11.14 12.22
C ASP A 40 -14.71 10.89 10.72
N HIS A 41 -13.64 10.19 10.34
CA HIS A 41 -13.36 9.92 8.93
C HIS A 41 -14.39 8.94 8.35
N PRO A 42 -15.06 9.24 7.22
CA PRO A 42 -16.14 8.39 6.67
C PRO A 42 -15.68 6.98 6.28
N LEU A 43 -14.39 6.81 5.98
CA LEU A 43 -13.77 5.52 5.63
C LEU A 43 -12.88 4.96 6.75
N ARG A 44 -13.08 5.39 8.00
CA ARG A 44 -12.35 4.89 9.16
C ARG A 44 -12.38 3.36 9.23
N GLY A 45 -11.24 2.76 9.59
CA GLY A 45 -11.07 1.32 9.70
C GLY A 45 -10.94 0.58 8.36
N THR A 46 -11.01 1.30 7.23
CA THR A 46 -10.91 0.69 5.90
C THR A 46 -9.67 1.17 5.14
N PHE A 47 -8.95 0.23 4.55
CA PHE A 47 -7.83 0.50 3.64
C PHE A 47 -8.26 0.56 2.16
N THR A 48 -9.55 0.34 1.90
CA THR A 48 -10.12 0.27 0.55
C THR A 48 -9.90 1.59 -0.20
N GLY A 49 -9.50 1.48 -1.46
CA GLY A 49 -9.30 2.62 -2.37
C GLY A 49 -8.02 3.43 -2.12
N LEU A 50 -7.27 3.24 -1.02
CA LEU A 50 -6.04 4.00 -0.74
C LEU A 50 -5.00 3.82 -1.85
N ALA A 51 -4.71 2.59 -2.24
CA ALA A 51 -3.74 2.30 -3.30
C ALA A 51 -4.16 2.87 -4.66
N ILE A 52 -5.46 2.99 -4.95
CA ILE A 52 -5.96 3.58 -6.20
C ILE A 52 -5.87 5.11 -6.13
N LYS A 53 -6.31 5.69 -5.01
CA LYS A 53 -6.29 7.14 -4.75
C LYS A 53 -4.88 7.74 -4.81
N TYR A 54 -3.89 7.03 -4.26
CA TYR A 54 -2.52 7.52 -4.14
C TYR A 54 -1.51 6.83 -5.08
N GLY A 55 -1.86 5.68 -5.68
CA GLY A 55 -0.96 4.93 -6.58
C GLY A 55 -0.94 5.45 -8.02
N HIS A 56 -1.72 6.49 -8.34
CA HIS A 56 -1.82 7.06 -9.69
C HIS A 56 -0.65 7.99 -10.02
N ASN A 57 0.58 7.47 -10.03
CA ASN A 57 1.76 8.16 -10.57
C ASN A 57 2.76 7.21 -11.25
N GLN A 58 2.29 6.03 -11.72
CA GLN A 58 3.09 5.16 -12.58
C GLN A 58 2.51 5.21 -14.01
N LYS A 59 2.89 6.25 -14.76
CA LYS A 59 2.90 6.23 -16.23
C LYS A 59 4.32 5.93 -16.69
#